data_AF-A4D1B7-F1
#
_entry.id   AF-A4D1B7-F1
#
_cell.length_a   1.000
_cell.length_b   1.000
_cell.length_c   1.000
_cell.angle_alpha   90.00
_cell.angle_beta   90.00
_cell.angle_gamma   90.00
#
_symmetry.space_group_name_H-M   'P 1'
#
loop_
_entity.id
_entity.type
_entity.pdbx_description
1 polymer ?
#
loop_
_entity_poly.entity_id
_entity_poly.type
_entity_poly.pdbx_seq_one_letter_code
_entity_poly.pdbx_strand_id
1 'polypeptide(L)'
;MQSFHRALFPQFMTPEGLREGPSPSVSSGAEVLSRPRLTPLLQEEDSHQRLLMGLMVSELKDHFLRHLQGVEKKKIEQMVLDYISKLLDLICHIVETNWRKHNLHSWVLHFNSRGSAAEFAVFHIMTRILEATNSLFLPLPPGFHTLHTILGVQCLPLHNLLHCIDSGVLLLTETAVIRLMKDLDNTEKNEKLKFSIIVRLPPLIGQKICRLWDHPMSSNIISRNHVTRLLQNYKKQPRNSMINKSSFSVEFLPLNYFIEILTDIESSNQALYPFEGHDNVDAEFVEEAALKHTAMLLGL
;
A
#
# COMPACT_ATOMS: atom_id res chain seq x y z
N MET A 1 -15.90 -4.57 -21.82
CA MET A 1 -15.84 -6.00 -21.45
C MET A 1 -14.45 -6.60 -21.66
N GLN A 2 -13.76 -6.37 -22.80
CA GLN A 2 -12.42 -6.93 -23.06
C GLN A 2 -11.26 -6.33 -22.21
N SER A 3 -11.34 -5.06 -21.80
CA SER A 3 -10.24 -4.40 -21.05
C SER A 3 -10.15 -4.80 -19.56
N PHE A 4 -11.23 -5.28 -18.95
CA PHE A 4 -11.26 -5.70 -17.54
C PHE A 4 -10.80 -7.16 -17.39
N HIS A 5 -11.15 -8.01 -18.36
CA HIS A 5 -10.74 -9.42 -18.43
C HIS A 5 -9.21 -9.60 -18.53
N ARG A 6 -8.53 -8.64 -19.17
CA ARG A 6 -7.07 -8.68 -19.39
C ARG A 6 -6.25 -8.24 -18.18
N ALA A 7 -6.81 -7.42 -17.30
CA ALA A 7 -6.12 -6.86 -16.15
C ALA A 7 -6.11 -7.80 -14.94
N LEU A 8 -7.15 -8.64 -14.77
CA LEU A 8 -7.31 -9.50 -13.58
C LEU A 8 -6.75 -10.92 -13.74
N PHE A 9 -6.56 -11.41 -14.98
CA PHE A 9 -6.12 -12.79 -15.22
C PHE A 9 -5.01 -12.92 -16.30
N PRO A 10 -3.81 -12.31 -16.15
CA PRO A 10 -2.74 -12.47 -17.13
C PRO A 10 -2.18 -13.90 -17.19
N GLN A 11 -2.26 -14.66 -16.09
CA GLN A 11 -1.57 -15.95 -15.94
C GLN A 11 -2.39 -17.18 -16.36
N PHE A 12 -3.64 -17.01 -16.79
CA PHE A 12 -4.49 -18.14 -17.23
C PHE A 12 -4.75 -18.19 -18.74
N MET A 13 -4.08 -17.32 -19.52
CA MET A 13 -4.08 -17.41 -20.98
C MET A 13 -2.66 -17.28 -21.51
N THR A 14 -1.99 -18.42 -21.70
CA THR A 14 -0.96 -18.54 -22.72
C THR A 14 -1.63 -18.92 -24.05
N PRO A 15 -1.46 -18.12 -25.12
CA PRO A 15 -1.59 -18.62 -26.47
C PRO A 15 -0.19 -18.83 -27.04
N GLU A 16 0.19 -20.10 -27.23
CA GLU A 16 1.23 -20.44 -28.18
C GLU A 16 0.81 -19.97 -29.60
N GLY A 17 1.74 -19.31 -30.27
CA GLY A 17 1.92 -19.35 -31.72
C GLY A 17 0.79 -18.85 -32.62
N LEU A 18 0.92 -17.61 -33.12
CA LEU A 18 0.91 -17.36 -34.57
C LEU A 18 1.44 -15.96 -34.88
N ARG A 19 2.29 -15.93 -35.91
CA ARG A 19 3.12 -14.83 -36.38
C ARG A 19 2.44 -14.18 -37.59
N GLU A 20 2.80 -12.90 -37.80
CA GLU A 20 2.78 -12.12 -39.06
C GLU A 20 1.63 -11.12 -39.34
N GLY A 21 2.05 -9.88 -39.61
CA GLY A 21 1.62 -9.14 -40.82
C GLY A 21 0.79 -7.87 -40.61
N PRO A 22 1.16 -6.71 -41.22
CA PRO A 22 0.59 -5.40 -40.90
C PRO A 22 -0.67 -5.00 -41.70
N SER A 23 -1.39 -4.02 -41.14
CA SER A 23 -2.67 -3.38 -41.54
C SER A 23 -2.76 -2.90 -43.01
N PRO A 24 -3.99 -2.57 -43.50
CA PRO A 24 -4.40 -1.15 -43.46
C PRO A 24 -5.90 -0.87 -43.18
N SER A 25 -6.13 0.42 -42.95
CA SER A 25 -7.30 1.21 -42.53
C SER A 25 -8.64 1.04 -43.26
N VAL A 26 -9.76 1.11 -42.50
CA VAL A 26 -11.02 1.75 -42.91
C VAL A 26 -11.69 2.42 -41.70
N SER A 27 -12.09 3.68 -41.89
CA SER A 27 -12.88 4.54 -41.01
C SER A 27 -14.35 4.12 -40.98
N SER A 28 -14.98 4.06 -39.81
CA SER A 28 -16.37 4.48 -39.63
C SER A 28 -16.69 4.69 -38.14
N GLY A 29 -17.35 5.80 -37.85
CA GLY A 29 -17.63 6.31 -36.52
C GLY A 29 -18.56 5.42 -35.69
N ALA A 30 -18.15 5.24 -34.44
CA ALA A 30 -19.05 5.05 -33.32
C ALA A 30 -18.40 5.75 -32.12
N GLU A 31 -18.75 7.03 -31.91
CA GLU A 31 -18.55 7.70 -30.64
C GLU A 31 -19.40 6.99 -29.58
N VAL A 32 -18.87 5.88 -29.07
CA VAL A 32 -19.25 5.40 -27.75
C VAL A 32 -18.55 6.34 -26.78
N LEU A 33 -19.31 7.27 -26.21
CA LEU A 33 -18.92 8.04 -25.02
C LEU A 33 -18.45 7.05 -23.95
N SER A 34 -17.15 6.77 -23.95
CA SER A 34 -16.44 6.03 -22.93
C SER A 34 -16.40 6.92 -21.69
N ARG A 35 -17.53 6.91 -20.96
CA ARG A 35 -17.63 7.59 -19.66
C ARG A 35 -16.49 7.09 -18.78
N PRO A 36 -15.74 7.99 -18.13
CA PRO A 36 -14.67 7.58 -17.25
C PRO A 36 -15.29 6.83 -16.07
N ARG A 37 -15.14 5.50 -16.09
CA ARG A 37 -15.39 4.63 -14.93
C ARG A 37 -14.53 5.15 -13.77
N LEU A 38 -14.92 4.86 -12.53
CA LEU A 38 -14.16 5.24 -11.32
C LEU A 38 -12.81 4.47 -11.16
N THR A 39 -12.26 4.02 -12.28
CA THR A 39 -11.13 3.12 -12.52
C THR A 39 -9.79 3.42 -11.85
N PRO A 40 -9.38 4.66 -11.51
CA PRO A 40 -7.99 4.86 -11.08
C PRO A 40 -7.62 4.17 -9.76
N LEU A 41 -8.58 3.97 -8.85
CA LEU A 41 -8.32 3.33 -7.54
C LEU A 41 -8.57 1.82 -7.54
N LEU A 42 -9.32 1.30 -8.51
CA LEU A 42 -9.61 -0.13 -8.60
C LEU A 42 -8.50 -0.95 -9.29
N GLN A 43 -7.36 -0.31 -9.62
CA GLN A 43 -6.18 -0.97 -10.20
C GLN A 43 -5.19 -1.47 -9.14
N GLU A 44 -5.52 -1.34 -7.85
CA GLU A 44 -4.70 -1.90 -6.79
C GLU A 44 -4.72 -3.44 -6.82
N GLU A 45 -3.55 -4.07 -6.75
CA GLU A 45 -3.45 -5.51 -6.54
C GLU A 45 -3.74 -5.83 -5.07
N ASP A 46 -4.95 -6.32 -4.79
CA ASP A 46 -5.28 -6.94 -3.52
C ASP A 46 -5.02 -8.45 -3.60
N SER A 47 -3.91 -8.90 -3.00
CA SER A 47 -3.48 -10.29 -3.03
C SER A 47 -4.48 -11.25 -2.37
N HIS A 48 -5.15 -10.82 -1.30
CA HIS A 48 -6.15 -11.62 -0.60
C HIS A 48 -7.42 -11.76 -1.44
N GLN A 49 -7.93 -10.67 -2.02
CA GLN A 49 -9.08 -10.72 -2.91
C GLN A 49 -8.77 -11.53 -4.18
N ARG A 50 -7.54 -11.43 -4.71
CA ARG A 50 -7.10 -12.25 -5.84
C ARG A 50 -7.10 -13.74 -5.53
N LEU A 51 -6.64 -14.13 -4.34
CA LEU A 51 -6.69 -15.51 -3.88
C LEU A 51 -8.13 -15.99 -3.72
N LEU A 52 -9.01 -15.20 -3.09
CA LEU A 52 -10.42 -15.54 -2.92
C LEU A 52 -11.13 -15.73 -4.27
N MET A 53 -10.91 -14.83 -5.23
CA MET A 53 -11.42 -14.98 -6.58
C MET A 53 -10.92 -16.27 -7.24
N GLY A 54 -9.63 -16.59 -7.10
CA GLY A 54 -9.05 -17.82 -7.64
C GLY A 54 -9.68 -19.09 -7.05
N LEU A 55 -9.89 -19.11 -5.73
CA LEU A 55 -10.57 -20.21 -5.04
C LEU A 55 -12.01 -20.36 -5.53
N MET A 56 -12.76 -19.27 -5.62
CA MET A 56 -14.14 -19.30 -6.11
C MET A 56 -14.23 -19.80 -7.56
N VAL A 57 -13.32 -19.36 -8.44
CA VAL A 57 -13.26 -19.85 -9.82
C VAL A 57 -12.99 -21.36 -9.83
N SER A 58 -12.06 -21.84 -9.01
CA SER A 58 -11.74 -23.27 -8.91
C SER A 58 -12.93 -24.10 -8.42
N GLU A 59 -13.51 -23.73 -7.28
CA GLU A 59 -14.61 -24.45 -6.64
C GLU A 59 -15.88 -24.44 -7.51
N LEU A 60 -16.23 -23.29 -8.11
CA LEU A 60 -17.41 -23.20 -8.96
C LEU A 60 -17.23 -23.98 -10.26
N LYS A 61 -16.03 -23.96 -10.85
CA LYS A 61 -15.72 -24.76 -12.03
C LYS A 61 -15.84 -26.25 -11.74
N ASP A 62 -15.27 -26.71 -10.64
CA ASP A 62 -15.33 -28.11 -10.26
C ASP A 62 -16.77 -28.56 -9.97
N HIS A 63 -17.55 -27.74 -9.27
CA HIS A 63 -18.98 -27.97 -9.08
C HIS A 63 -19.73 -28.10 -10.41
N PHE A 64 -19.54 -27.17 -11.35
CA PHE A 64 -20.19 -27.23 -12.66
C PHE A 64 -19.73 -28.44 -13.49
N LEU A 65 -18.46 -28.83 -13.44
CA LEU A 65 -17.97 -30.02 -14.15
C LEU A 65 -18.62 -31.31 -13.64
N ARG A 66 -18.87 -31.41 -12.33
CA ARG A 66 -19.55 -32.57 -11.74
C ARG A 66 -21.03 -32.66 -12.12
N HIS A 67 -21.71 -31.51 -12.23
CA HIS A 67 -23.17 -31.45 -12.38
C HIS A 67 -23.67 -31.17 -13.80
N LEU A 68 -22.83 -30.60 -14.68
CA LEU A 68 -23.20 -30.24 -16.06
C LEU A 68 -22.47 -31.11 -17.10
N GLN A 69 -22.74 -32.42 -17.07
CA GLN A 69 -22.01 -33.43 -17.86
C GLN A 69 -22.20 -33.33 -19.40
N GLY A 70 -23.05 -32.42 -19.90
CA GLY A 70 -23.29 -32.20 -21.33
C GLY A 70 -22.79 -30.85 -21.88
N VAL A 71 -22.13 -30.02 -21.05
CA VAL A 71 -21.66 -28.69 -21.46
C VAL A 71 -20.16 -28.76 -21.77
N GLU A 72 -19.73 -28.10 -22.84
CA GLU A 72 -18.30 -28.01 -23.17
C GLU A 72 -17.50 -27.37 -22.03
N LYS A 73 -16.35 -27.96 -21.68
CA LYS A 73 -15.49 -27.47 -20.58
C LYS A 73 -15.12 -26.00 -20.71
N LYS A 74 -14.82 -25.54 -21.94
CA LYS A 74 -14.52 -24.12 -22.22
C LYS A 74 -15.69 -23.20 -21.91
N LYS A 75 -16.92 -23.65 -22.19
CA LYS A 75 -18.14 -22.90 -21.88
C LYS A 75 -18.37 -22.83 -20.37
N ILE A 76 -18.07 -23.90 -19.63
CA ILE A 76 -18.10 -23.90 -18.16
C ILE A 76 -17.08 -22.89 -17.61
N GLU A 77 -15.84 -22.93 -18.08
CA GLU A 77 -14.80 -21.99 -17.67
C GLU A 77 -15.21 -20.53 -17.92
N GLN A 78 -15.76 -20.22 -19.10
CA GLN A 78 -16.26 -18.88 -19.39
C GLN A 78 -17.42 -18.47 -18.49
N MET A 79 -18.38 -19.37 -18.23
CA MET A 79 -19.52 -19.07 -17.34
C MET A 79 -19.07 -18.71 -15.92
N VAL A 80 -18.07 -19.43 -15.39
CA VAL A 80 -17.50 -19.17 -14.07
C VAL A 80 -16.84 -17.79 -14.04
N LEU A 81 -15.98 -17.49 -15.02
CA LEU A 81 -15.32 -16.20 -15.11
C LEU A 81 -16.32 -15.05 -15.28
N ASP A 82 -17.34 -15.23 -16.14
CA ASP A 82 -18.41 -14.25 -16.34
C ASP A 82 -19.22 -14.01 -15.07
N TYR A 83 -19.50 -15.06 -14.29
CA TYR A 83 -20.23 -14.95 -13.03
C TYR A 83 -19.46 -14.09 -12.02
N ILE A 84 -18.18 -14.40 -11.78
CA ILE A 84 -17.33 -13.64 -10.86
C ILE A 84 -17.17 -12.20 -11.32
N SER A 85 -16.92 -12.00 -12.62
CA SER A 85 -16.80 -10.66 -13.22
C SER A 85 -18.07 -9.82 -13.02
N LYS A 86 -19.26 -10.40 -13.30
CA LYS A 86 -20.55 -9.71 -13.09
C LYS A 86 -20.82 -9.38 -11.64
N LEU A 87 -20.40 -10.25 -10.71
CA LEU A 87 -20.54 -9.99 -9.28
C LEU A 87 -19.71 -8.77 -8.86
N LEU A 88 -18.44 -8.72 -9.26
CA LEU A 88 -17.56 -7.59 -8.96
C LEU A 88 -18.07 -6.30 -9.61
N ASP A 89 -18.52 -6.38 -10.86
CA ASP A 89 -19.16 -5.28 -11.56
C ASP A 89 -20.38 -4.78 -10.77
N LEU A 90 -21.24 -5.67 -10.27
CA LEU A 90 -22.42 -5.27 -9.50
C LEU A 90 -22.04 -4.49 -8.23
N ILE A 91 -21.03 -4.96 -7.48
CA ILE A 91 -20.54 -4.25 -6.28
C ILE A 91 -20.01 -2.87 -6.66
N CYS A 92 -19.19 -2.78 -7.72
CA CYS A 92 -18.73 -1.50 -8.26
C CYS A 92 -19.91 -0.58 -8.57
N HIS A 93 -20.91 -1.05 -9.32
CA HIS A 93 -22.09 -0.25 -9.68
C HIS A 93 -22.89 0.21 -8.46
N ILE A 94 -23.00 -0.58 -7.39
CA ILE A 94 -23.65 -0.16 -6.15
C ILE A 94 -22.86 1.00 -5.53
N VAL A 95 -21.54 0.88 -5.43
CA VAL A 95 -20.68 1.96 -4.89
C VAL A 95 -20.77 3.20 -5.78
N GLU A 96 -20.65 3.08 -7.11
CA GLU A 96 -20.70 4.22 -8.03
C GLU A 96 -22.05 4.95 -7.97
N THR A 97 -23.14 4.19 -7.93
CA THR A 97 -24.50 4.74 -7.87
C THR A 97 -24.70 5.55 -6.60
N ASN A 98 -24.24 5.04 -5.45
CA ASN A 98 -24.32 5.77 -4.19
C ASN A 98 -23.41 6.99 -4.19
N TRP A 99 -22.20 6.88 -4.77
CA TRP A 99 -21.29 8.01 -4.94
C TRP A 99 -21.94 9.17 -5.70
N ARG A 100 -22.61 8.85 -6.82
CA ARG A 100 -23.35 9.83 -7.64
C ARG A 100 -24.56 10.39 -6.92
N LYS A 101 -25.35 9.54 -6.24
CA LYS A 101 -26.52 9.97 -5.46
C LYS A 101 -26.17 11.03 -4.42
N HIS A 102 -24.97 10.95 -3.85
CA HIS A 102 -24.48 11.86 -2.83
C HIS A 102 -23.67 13.05 -3.38
N ASN A 103 -23.64 13.26 -4.71
CA ASN A 103 -22.94 14.36 -5.39
C ASN A 103 -21.47 14.53 -4.99
N LEU A 104 -20.77 13.42 -4.72
CA LEU A 104 -19.34 13.45 -4.43
C LEU A 104 -18.59 13.69 -5.75
N HIS A 105 -18.40 14.97 -6.09
CA HIS A 105 -17.71 15.42 -7.30
C HIS A 105 -16.19 15.24 -7.16
N SER A 106 -15.64 14.28 -7.91
CA SER A 106 -14.22 13.96 -7.98
C SER A 106 -13.62 13.33 -6.69
N TRP A 107 -12.71 12.38 -6.90
CA TRP A 107 -12.06 11.54 -5.89
C TRP A 107 -11.03 12.26 -5.02
N VAL A 108 -11.03 13.59 -5.06
CA VAL A 108 -10.13 14.39 -4.24
C VAL A 108 -10.77 14.50 -2.86
N LEU A 109 -10.61 13.42 -2.10
CA LEU A 109 -10.91 13.38 -0.68
C LEU A 109 -9.92 14.34 0.00
N HIS A 110 -10.36 15.56 0.24
CA HIS A 110 -9.57 16.56 0.94
C HIS A 110 -9.52 16.17 2.42
N PHE A 111 -8.34 15.83 2.93
CA PHE A 111 -8.15 15.51 4.34
C PHE A 111 -8.16 16.73 5.27
N ASN A 112 -8.28 17.93 4.70
CA ASN A 112 -8.25 19.20 5.42
C ASN A 112 -9.57 19.51 6.15
N SER A 113 -10.64 18.75 5.91
CA SER A 113 -11.95 18.96 6.53
C SER A 113 -12.56 17.67 7.05
N ARG A 114 -13.40 17.78 8.08
CA ARG A 114 -14.20 16.65 8.59
C ARG A 114 -15.15 16.15 7.49
N GLY A 115 -15.33 14.83 7.42
CA GLY A 115 -16.21 14.20 6.44
C GLY A 115 -17.62 14.80 6.43
N SER A 116 -18.11 15.09 5.25
CA SER A 116 -19.47 15.55 4.94
C SER A 116 -20.50 14.45 5.19
N ALA A 117 -21.77 14.83 5.39
CA ALA A 117 -22.86 13.86 5.53
C ALA A 117 -22.95 12.89 4.33
N ALA A 118 -22.54 13.33 3.14
CA ALA A 118 -22.43 12.54 1.93
C ALA A 118 -21.34 11.45 2.04
N GLU A 119 -20.13 11.83 2.47
CA GLU A 119 -19.02 10.88 2.70
C GLU A 119 -19.38 9.86 3.78
N PHE A 120 -20.05 10.29 4.87
CA PHE A 120 -20.56 9.38 5.91
C PHE A 120 -21.56 8.36 5.37
N ALA A 121 -22.49 8.79 4.51
CA ALA A 121 -23.47 7.90 3.92
C ALA A 121 -22.80 6.83 3.04
N VAL A 122 -21.84 7.23 2.20
CA VAL A 122 -21.09 6.30 1.36
C VAL A 122 -20.22 5.36 2.19
N PHE A 123 -19.53 5.87 3.22
CA PHE A 123 -18.75 5.07 4.16
C PHE A 123 -19.62 3.98 4.82
N HIS A 124 -20.81 4.35 5.27
CA HIS A 124 -21.74 3.40 5.88
C HIS A 124 -22.19 2.32 4.89
N ILE A 125 -22.53 2.72 3.66
CA ILE A 125 -22.91 1.78 2.59
C ILE A 125 -21.77 0.81 2.27
N MET A 126 -20.54 1.30 2.13
CA MET A 126 -19.38 0.43 1.94
C MET A 126 -19.18 -0.54 3.12
N THR A 127 -19.39 -0.08 4.35
CA THR A 127 -19.32 -0.95 5.55
C THR A 127 -20.40 -2.05 5.52
N ARG A 128 -21.61 -1.75 5.02
CA ARG A 128 -22.67 -2.74 4.83
C ARG A 128 -22.36 -3.73 3.71
N ILE A 129 -21.78 -3.25 2.61
CA ILE A 129 -21.30 -4.12 1.52
C ILE A 129 -20.25 -5.08 2.06
N LEU A 130 -19.24 -4.58 2.78
CA LEU A 130 -18.18 -5.39 3.37
C LEU A 130 -18.72 -6.50 4.28
N GLU A 131 -19.66 -6.17 5.17
CA GLU A 131 -20.26 -7.17 6.05
C GLU A 131 -21.04 -8.23 5.25
N ALA A 132 -21.84 -7.80 4.27
CA ALA A 132 -22.60 -8.71 3.42
C ALA A 132 -21.70 -9.62 2.59
N THR A 133 -20.62 -9.09 1.99
CA THR A 133 -19.67 -9.88 1.21
C THR A 133 -18.90 -10.85 2.10
N ASN A 134 -18.51 -10.44 3.31
CA ASN A 134 -17.84 -11.33 4.26
C ASN A 134 -18.76 -12.47 4.70
N SER A 135 -20.05 -12.19 4.98
CA SER A 135 -21.02 -13.23 5.36
C SER A 135 -21.32 -14.21 4.22
N LEU A 136 -21.23 -13.77 2.97
CA LEU A 136 -21.52 -14.57 1.79
C LEU A 136 -20.25 -15.14 1.12
N PHE A 137 -19.07 -14.89 1.70
CA PHE A 137 -17.76 -15.25 1.13
C PHE A 137 -17.57 -14.77 -0.32
N LEU A 138 -18.08 -13.57 -0.63
CA LEU A 138 -17.96 -12.96 -1.96
C LEU A 138 -16.73 -12.05 -2.03
N PRO A 139 -16.09 -11.97 -3.21
CA PRO A 139 -14.93 -11.14 -3.39
C PRO A 139 -15.35 -9.67 -3.55
N LEU A 140 -14.49 -8.77 -3.09
CA LEU A 140 -14.63 -7.35 -3.29
C LEU A 140 -13.83 -6.90 -4.52
N PRO A 141 -14.28 -5.84 -5.21
CA PRO A 141 -13.49 -5.27 -6.30
C PRO A 141 -12.16 -4.73 -5.76
N PRO A 142 -11.08 -4.79 -6.55
CA PRO A 142 -9.78 -4.30 -6.12
C PRO A 142 -9.87 -2.80 -5.76
N GLY A 143 -9.09 -2.32 -4.78
CA GLY A 143 -9.16 -0.94 -4.31
C GLY A 143 -10.34 -0.59 -3.39
N PHE A 144 -11.30 -1.51 -3.18
CA PHE A 144 -12.42 -1.30 -2.26
C PHE A 144 -11.96 -0.95 -0.84
N HIS A 145 -11.03 -1.75 -0.29
CA HIS A 145 -10.51 -1.56 1.06
C HIS A 145 -9.77 -0.23 1.20
N THR A 146 -8.99 0.16 0.19
CA THR A 146 -8.29 1.45 0.18
C THR A 146 -9.25 2.62 0.24
N LEU A 147 -10.29 2.61 -0.60
CA LEU A 147 -11.32 3.64 -0.57
C LEU A 147 -12.05 3.68 0.78
N HIS A 148 -12.42 2.51 1.30
CA HIS A 148 -13.13 2.41 2.57
C HIS A 148 -12.30 2.97 3.73
N THR A 149 -11.01 2.67 3.78
CA THR A 149 -10.06 3.20 4.77
C THR A 149 -9.87 4.70 4.64
N ILE A 150 -9.72 5.24 3.42
CA ILE A 150 -9.58 6.69 3.21
C ILE A 150 -10.83 7.44 3.68
N LEU A 151 -12.02 6.95 3.31
CA LEU A 151 -13.28 7.51 3.81
C LEU A 151 -13.41 7.40 5.33
N GLY A 152 -12.97 6.27 5.90
CA GLY A 152 -12.94 6.04 7.33
C GLY A 152 -12.12 7.11 8.06
N VAL A 153 -10.95 7.48 7.53
CA VAL A 153 -10.10 8.54 8.09
C VAL A 153 -10.80 9.90 8.11
N GLN A 154 -11.58 10.23 7.07
CA GLN A 154 -12.31 11.50 7.01
C GLN A 154 -13.57 11.51 7.90
N CYS A 155 -14.27 10.38 7.98
CA CYS A 155 -15.56 10.29 8.67
C CYS A 155 -15.39 10.04 10.18
N LEU A 156 -14.44 9.21 10.60
CA LEU A 156 -14.40 8.74 11.98
C LEU A 156 -13.49 9.60 12.87
N PRO A 157 -13.86 9.82 14.15
CA PRO A 157 -12.91 10.31 15.13
C PRO A 157 -11.81 9.26 15.36
N LEU A 158 -10.61 9.71 15.75
CA LEU A 158 -9.42 8.86 15.87
C LEU A 158 -9.69 7.56 16.66
N HIS A 159 -10.33 7.61 17.81
CA HIS A 159 -10.59 6.42 18.62
C HIS A 159 -11.45 5.37 17.89
N ASN A 160 -12.51 5.78 17.18
CA ASN A 160 -13.36 4.88 16.42
C ASN A 160 -12.64 4.35 15.18
N LEU A 161 -11.85 5.18 14.53
CA LEU A 161 -11.02 4.76 13.40
C LEU A 161 -10.06 3.64 13.82
N LEU A 162 -9.33 3.85 14.92
CA LEU A 162 -8.38 2.86 15.43
C LEU A 162 -9.10 1.58 15.86
N HIS A 163 -10.25 1.68 16.52
CA HIS A 163 -11.06 0.51 16.85
C HIS A 163 -11.49 -0.26 15.60
N CYS A 164 -11.94 0.41 14.54
CA CYS A 164 -12.32 -0.24 13.28
C CYS A 164 -11.13 -0.89 12.56
N ILE A 165 -9.93 -0.34 12.70
CA ILE A 165 -8.69 -0.96 12.19
C ILE A 165 -8.36 -2.21 13.02
N ASP A 166 -8.34 -2.08 14.34
CA ASP A 166 -7.99 -3.14 15.27
C ASP A 166 -8.99 -4.32 15.19
N SER A 167 -10.26 -4.03 14.90
CA SER A 167 -11.29 -5.04 14.68
C SER A 167 -11.31 -5.64 13.27
N GLY A 168 -10.44 -5.19 12.36
CA GLY A 168 -10.36 -5.68 10.98
C GLY A 168 -11.49 -5.20 10.06
N VAL A 169 -12.30 -4.21 10.47
CA VAL A 169 -13.33 -3.61 9.60
C VAL A 169 -12.69 -2.70 8.57
N LEU A 170 -11.65 -1.95 8.95
CA LEU A 170 -10.85 -1.13 8.05
C LEU A 170 -9.49 -1.78 7.84
N LEU A 171 -9.26 -2.25 6.61
CA LEU A 171 -8.02 -2.90 6.24
C LEU A 171 -6.99 -1.84 5.81
N LEU A 172 -5.84 -1.85 6.51
CA LEU A 172 -4.69 -1.02 6.17
C LEU A 172 -3.91 -1.66 5.01
N THR A 173 -4.35 -1.41 3.78
CA THR A 173 -3.61 -1.79 2.58
C THR A 173 -2.37 -0.90 2.43
N GLU A 174 -1.34 -1.40 1.75
CA GLU A 174 -0.12 -0.63 1.51
C GLU A 174 -0.44 0.66 0.74
N THR A 175 -1.29 0.58 -0.29
CA THR A 175 -1.68 1.75 -1.10
C THR A 175 -2.43 2.79 -0.28
N ALA A 176 -3.35 2.37 0.60
CA ALA A 176 -4.07 3.29 1.48
C ALA A 176 -3.09 4.04 2.38
N VAL A 177 -2.16 3.33 3.01
CA VAL A 177 -1.23 3.98 3.93
C VAL A 177 -0.24 4.88 3.19
N ILE A 178 0.30 4.46 2.04
CA ILE A 178 1.16 5.32 1.22
C ILE A 178 0.43 6.62 0.86
N ARG A 179 -0.84 6.51 0.46
CA ARG A 179 -1.65 7.67 0.13
C ARG A 179 -1.91 8.56 1.35
N LEU A 180 -2.23 7.97 2.50
CA LEU A 180 -2.40 8.72 3.75
C LEU A 180 -1.12 9.45 4.18
N MET A 181 0.06 8.83 4.03
CA MET A 181 1.32 9.48 4.39
C MET A 181 1.63 10.69 3.49
N LYS A 182 1.27 10.60 2.20
CA LYS A 182 1.49 11.67 1.21
C LYS A 182 0.46 12.80 1.31
N ASP A 183 -0.82 12.46 1.48
CA ASP A 183 -1.92 13.41 1.36
C ASP A 183 -2.22 14.13 2.69
N LEU A 184 -1.86 13.55 3.85
CA LEU A 184 -2.02 14.19 5.15
C LEU A 184 -0.84 15.13 5.45
N ASP A 185 -1.14 16.32 5.94
CA ASP A 185 -0.13 17.23 6.49
C ASP A 185 0.48 16.71 7.81
N ASN A 186 1.51 17.40 8.30
CA ASN A 186 2.18 17.12 9.57
C ASN A 186 1.64 18.00 10.70
N THR A 187 0.34 18.26 10.75
CA THR A 187 -0.28 18.87 11.94
C THR A 187 -0.24 17.89 13.11
N GLU A 188 -0.18 18.36 14.36
CA GLU A 188 -0.09 17.50 15.56
C GLU A 188 -1.18 16.40 15.57
N LYS A 189 -2.40 16.73 15.12
CA LYS A 189 -3.51 15.78 14.99
C LYS A 189 -3.21 14.68 13.96
N ASN A 190 -2.70 15.06 12.79
CA ASN A 190 -2.42 14.13 11.69
C ASN A 190 -1.14 13.32 11.95
N GLU A 191 -0.14 13.88 12.63
CA GLU A 191 1.02 13.12 13.11
C GLU A 191 0.60 12.03 14.09
N LYS A 192 -0.25 12.35 15.08
CA LYS A 192 -0.83 11.34 15.99
C LYS A 192 -1.55 10.23 15.23
N LEU A 193 -2.29 10.57 14.18
CA LEU A 193 -2.94 9.60 13.31
C LEU A 193 -1.92 8.74 12.54
N LYS A 194 -0.94 9.35 11.85
CA LYS A 194 0.11 8.65 11.10
C LYS A 194 0.86 7.67 12.00
N PHE A 195 1.24 8.09 13.20
CA PHE A 195 1.87 7.21 14.19
C PHE A 195 0.98 6.05 14.60
N SER A 196 -0.28 6.33 14.92
CA SER A 196 -1.23 5.30 15.34
C SER A 196 -1.45 4.26 14.25
N ILE A 197 -1.40 4.65 12.97
CA ILE A 197 -1.45 3.74 11.83
C ILE A 197 -0.15 2.95 11.71
N ILE A 198 1.03 3.60 11.69
CA ILE A 198 2.34 2.95 11.48
C ILE A 198 2.59 1.85 12.51
N VAL A 199 2.27 2.09 13.78
CA VAL A 199 2.47 1.12 14.88
C VAL A 199 1.62 -0.16 14.69
N ARG A 200 0.55 -0.10 13.89
CA ARG A 200 -0.34 -1.24 13.62
C ARG A 200 0.07 -2.04 12.38
N LEU A 201 1.06 -1.57 11.63
CA LEU A 201 1.48 -2.23 10.39
C LEU A 201 2.46 -3.37 10.66
N PRO A 202 2.43 -4.43 9.82
CA PRO A 202 3.49 -5.43 9.82
C PRO A 202 4.88 -4.77 9.65
N PRO A 203 5.94 -5.24 10.35
CA PRO A 203 7.23 -4.55 10.41
C PRO A 203 7.84 -4.20 9.03
N LEU A 204 7.71 -5.08 8.04
CA LEU A 204 8.24 -4.86 6.68
C LEU A 204 7.52 -3.70 5.97
N ILE A 205 6.19 -3.65 6.10
CA ILE A 205 5.35 -2.61 5.49
C ILE A 205 5.57 -1.29 6.23
N GLY A 206 5.60 -1.32 7.56
CA GLY A 206 5.89 -0.16 8.40
C GLY A 206 7.24 0.47 8.06
N GLN A 207 8.29 -0.32 7.88
CA GLN A 207 9.62 0.18 7.48
C GLN A 207 9.60 0.88 6.12
N LYS A 208 8.92 0.30 5.12
CA LYS A 208 8.79 0.90 3.79
C LYS A 208 8.05 2.23 3.85
N ILE A 209 7.03 2.33 4.69
CA ILE A 209 6.20 3.52 4.85
C ILE A 209 6.92 4.61 5.64
N CYS A 210 7.67 4.27 6.70
CA CYS A 210 8.51 5.23 7.42
C CYS A 210 9.48 5.95 6.48
N ARG A 211 10.04 5.25 5.48
CA ARG A 211 10.93 5.88 4.46
C ARG A 211 10.23 6.92 3.59
N LEU A 212 8.92 6.83 3.44
CA LEU A 212 8.14 7.79 2.65
C LEU A 212 7.74 9.03 3.45
N TRP A 213 7.89 8.99 4.77
CA TRP A 213 7.48 10.08 5.65
C TRP A 213 8.69 10.80 6.22
N ASP A 214 8.94 12.01 5.71
CA ASP A 214 9.99 12.90 6.20
C ASP A 214 9.62 13.45 7.58
N HIS A 215 9.93 12.68 8.62
CA HIS A 215 9.65 13.00 10.02
C HIS A 215 10.78 12.47 10.92
N PRO A 216 11.21 13.20 11.97
CA PRO A 216 12.32 12.80 12.85
C PRO A 216 12.19 11.38 13.43
N MET A 217 10.99 10.94 13.74
CA MET A 217 10.73 9.56 14.19
C MET A 217 10.99 8.51 13.11
N SER A 218 10.66 8.81 11.85
CA SER A 218 10.99 7.94 10.71
C SER A 218 12.51 7.85 10.54
N SER A 219 13.21 8.99 10.56
CA SER A 219 14.67 9.05 10.49
C SER A 219 15.31 8.24 11.61
N ASN A 220 14.81 8.36 12.85
CA ASN A 220 15.30 7.56 13.97
C ASN A 220 15.11 6.05 13.75
N ILE A 221 13.92 5.60 13.31
CA ILE A 221 13.67 4.18 13.01
C ILE A 221 14.60 3.68 11.91
N ILE A 222 14.80 4.46 10.85
CA ILE A 222 15.69 4.12 9.73
C ILE A 222 17.14 4.01 10.22
N SER A 223 17.64 5.00 10.95
CA SER A 223 19.00 5.02 11.50
C SER A 223 19.26 3.86 12.46
N ARG A 224 18.30 3.52 13.33
CA ARG A 224 18.42 2.37 14.24
C ARG A 224 18.47 1.05 13.49
N ASN A 225 17.67 0.89 12.44
CA ASN A 225 17.67 -0.32 11.62
C ASN A 225 18.99 -0.46 10.84
N HIS A 226 19.52 0.64 10.33
CA HIS A 226 20.82 0.69 9.65
C HIS A 226 21.95 0.29 10.59
N VAL A 227 22.03 0.94 11.75
CA VAL A 227 23.00 0.60 12.81
C VAL A 227 22.90 -0.86 13.22
N THR A 228 21.68 -1.37 13.44
CA THR A 228 21.47 -2.77 13.82
C THR A 228 22.04 -3.71 12.76
N ARG A 229 21.83 -3.41 11.48
CA ARG A 229 22.38 -4.21 10.37
C ARG A 229 23.90 -4.16 10.31
N LEU A 230 24.52 -2.99 10.49
CA LEU A 230 25.97 -2.85 10.51
C LEU A 230 26.62 -3.59 11.69
N LEU A 231 25.98 -3.54 12.86
CA LEU A 231 26.49 -4.16 14.07
C LEU A 231 26.23 -5.67 14.18
N GLN A 232 25.28 -6.23 13.41
CA GLN A 232 24.93 -7.66 13.45
C GLN A 232 26.14 -8.59 13.22
N ASN A 233 27.08 -8.20 12.36
CA ASN A 233 28.28 -8.98 12.04
C ASN A 233 29.57 -8.33 12.56
N TYR A 234 29.46 -7.26 13.37
CA TYR A 234 30.63 -6.54 13.86
C TYR A 234 31.39 -7.37 14.89
N LYS A 235 32.62 -7.76 14.53
CA LYS A 235 33.58 -8.32 15.47
C LYS A 235 34.47 -7.18 15.95
N LYS A 236 34.44 -6.90 17.25
CA LYS A 236 35.27 -5.86 17.87
C LYS A 236 36.75 -6.17 17.63
N GLN A 237 37.34 -5.54 16.63
CA GLN A 237 38.78 -5.52 16.43
C GLN A 237 39.38 -4.55 17.45
N PRO A 238 40.49 -4.90 18.12
CA PRO A 238 41.21 -3.95 18.96
C PRO A 238 41.79 -2.84 18.07
N ARG A 239 41.11 -1.69 18.02
CA ARG A 239 41.63 -0.48 17.39
C ARG A 239 42.72 0.10 18.30
N ASN A 240 43.94 0.23 17.78
CA ASN A 240 44.98 1.02 18.43
C ASN A 240 44.51 2.48 18.44
N SER A 241 44.16 2.99 19.63
CA SER A 241 43.77 4.37 19.84
C SER A 241 45.00 5.27 19.71
N MET A 242 45.38 5.60 18.47
CA MET A 242 46.25 6.73 18.20
C MET A 242 45.37 7.81 17.56
N ILE A 243 44.62 8.49 18.42
CA ILE A 243 43.88 9.71 18.07
C ILE A 243 44.95 10.74 17.71
N ASN A 244 45.21 10.86 16.41
CA ASN A 244 46.04 11.91 15.87
C ASN A 244 45.19 12.62 14.82
N LYS A 245 44.39 13.59 15.26
CA LYS A 245 44.15 14.81 14.51
C LYS A 245 43.57 15.92 15.36
N SER A 246 44.08 17.08 15.02
CA SER A 246 43.94 18.40 15.60
C SER A 246 42.53 18.99 15.49
N SER A 247 42.38 20.12 16.19
CA SER A 247 41.30 21.12 16.18
C SER A 247 40.00 20.76 16.90
N PHE A 248 39.94 21.28 18.12
CA PHE A 248 38.77 21.77 18.85
C PHE A 248 37.46 21.87 18.02
N SER A 249 36.61 20.85 18.07
CA SER A 249 35.17 21.06 18.24
C SER A 249 34.73 20.22 19.43
N VAL A 250 34.08 20.87 20.40
CA VAL A 250 33.40 20.16 21.50
C VAL A 250 32.03 19.79 20.95
N GLU A 251 31.98 18.74 20.15
CA GLU A 251 30.76 18.13 19.64
C GLU A 251 30.69 16.69 20.15
N PHE A 252 29.50 16.28 20.61
CA PHE A 252 29.21 15.08 21.40
C PHE A 252 30.18 13.89 21.22
N LEU A 253 31.19 13.79 22.10
CA LEU A 253 32.26 12.76 22.06
C LEU A 253 31.76 11.31 21.85
N PRO A 254 30.68 10.84 22.50
CA PRO A 254 30.19 9.48 22.27
C PRO A 254 29.56 9.29 20.88
N LEU A 255 28.91 10.33 20.34
CA LEU A 255 28.30 10.28 19.02
C LEU A 255 29.40 10.26 17.95
N ASN A 256 30.36 11.19 18.00
CA ASN A 256 31.45 11.26 17.02
C ASN A 256 32.26 9.95 16.97
N TYR A 257 32.58 9.37 18.13
CA TYR A 257 33.24 8.07 18.20
C TYR A 257 32.40 6.95 17.59
N PHE A 258 31.09 7.00 17.79
CA PHE A 258 30.16 6.02 17.23
C PHE A 258 30.06 6.15 15.71
N ILE A 259 29.97 7.37 15.18
CA ILE A 259 29.96 7.65 13.74
C ILE A 259 31.27 7.15 13.10
N GLU A 260 32.44 7.41 13.70
CA GLU A 260 33.72 6.88 13.22
C GLU A 260 33.79 5.35 13.14
N ILE A 261 33.09 4.64 14.03
CA ILE A 261 32.96 3.18 13.96
C ILE A 261 32.05 2.78 12.80
N LEU A 262 30.91 3.44 12.63
CA LEU A 262 29.97 3.13 11.55
C LEU A 262 30.61 3.36 10.17
N THR A 263 31.29 4.49 9.96
CA THR A 263 31.98 4.82 8.71
C THR A 263 33.06 3.79 8.36
N ASP A 264 33.78 3.25 9.35
CA ASP A 264 34.79 2.20 9.17
C ASP A 264 34.17 0.86 8.72
N ILE A 265 33.01 0.51 9.30
CA ILE A 265 32.27 -0.69 8.93
C ILE A 265 31.69 -0.54 7.52
N GLU A 266 31.13 0.63 7.18
CA GLU A 266 30.56 0.93 5.86
C GLU A 266 31.63 0.85 4.76
N SER A 267 32.78 1.50 4.97
CA SER A 267 33.91 1.45 4.03
C SER A 267 34.50 0.04 3.87
N SER A 268 34.48 -0.79 4.92
CA SER A 268 34.93 -2.18 4.87
C SER A 268 33.94 -3.13 4.18
N ASN A 269 32.63 -2.85 4.27
CA ASN A 269 31.56 -3.69 3.72
C ASN A 269 31.22 -3.39 2.25
N GLN A 270 31.67 -2.26 1.70
CA GLN A 270 31.42 -1.84 0.32
C GLN A 270 31.97 -2.82 -0.75
N ALA A 271 32.80 -3.79 -0.34
CA ALA A 271 33.38 -4.82 -1.21
C ALA A 271 32.61 -6.16 -1.26
N LEU A 272 31.60 -6.39 -0.41
CA LEU A 272 31.03 -7.74 -0.21
C LEU A 272 29.52 -7.89 -0.51
N TYR A 273 28.77 -6.80 -0.68
CA TYR A 273 27.35 -6.88 -1.07
C TYR A 273 26.99 -5.74 -2.03
N PRO A 274 26.62 -6.03 -3.30
CA PRO A 274 25.90 -5.06 -4.11
C PRO A 274 24.52 -4.93 -3.48
N PHE A 275 24.34 -3.90 -2.65
CA PHE A 275 23.09 -3.61 -1.98
C PHE A 275 22.04 -3.25 -3.03
N GLU A 276 21.15 -4.20 -3.33
CA GLU A 276 19.98 -3.99 -4.16
C GLU A 276 19.01 -3.01 -3.46
N GLY A 277 18.98 -1.77 -3.94
CA GLY A 277 17.78 -0.93 -3.91
C GLY A 277 17.35 -0.30 -2.58
N HIS A 278 18.27 0.23 -1.75
CA HIS A 278 17.90 1.10 -0.63
C HIS A 278 18.70 2.41 -0.63
N ASP A 279 17.97 3.49 -0.31
CA ASP A 279 18.36 4.90 -0.27
C ASP A 279 19.72 5.18 0.41
N ASN A 280 20.33 6.34 0.08
CA ASN A 280 21.53 6.92 0.70
C ASN A 280 21.39 7.07 2.24
N VAL A 281 21.50 5.97 2.98
CA VAL A 281 21.56 5.95 4.44
C VAL A 281 22.98 5.57 4.82
N ASP A 282 23.74 6.55 5.29
CA ASP A 282 25.13 6.44 5.71
C ASP A 282 25.31 6.90 7.17
N ALA A 283 26.53 6.85 7.67
CA ALA A 283 26.85 7.30 9.02
C ALA A 283 26.48 8.79 9.25
N GLU A 284 26.57 9.65 8.24
CA GLU A 284 26.19 11.07 8.31
C GLU A 284 24.68 11.24 8.55
N PHE A 285 23.85 10.48 7.84
CA PHE A 285 22.41 10.43 8.10
C PHE A 285 22.08 9.95 9.53
N VAL A 286 22.84 8.99 10.07
CA VAL A 286 22.67 8.53 11.46
C VAL A 286 22.99 9.64 12.46
N GLU A 287 24.05 10.41 12.21
CA GLU A 287 24.44 11.56 13.02
C GLU A 287 23.36 12.64 13.03
N GLU A 288 22.90 13.05 11.84
CA GLU A 288 21.88 14.07 11.68
C GLU A 288 20.56 13.66 12.37
N ALA A 289 20.14 12.41 12.21
CA ALA A 289 18.95 11.87 12.87
C ALA A 289 19.08 11.86 14.41
N ALA A 290 20.25 11.51 14.94
CA ALA A 290 20.52 11.50 16.38
C ALA A 290 20.50 12.91 16.97
N LEU A 291 21.10 13.88 16.28
CA LEU A 291 21.10 15.29 16.68
C LEU A 291 19.68 15.88 16.65
N LYS A 292 18.93 15.68 15.56
CA LYS A 292 17.54 16.14 15.43
C LYS A 292 16.64 15.56 16.54
N HIS A 293 16.78 14.27 16.84
CA HIS A 293 16.02 13.62 17.91
C HIS A 293 16.37 14.18 19.30
N THR A 294 17.65 14.48 19.54
CA THR A 294 18.10 15.06 20.81
C THR A 294 17.61 16.50 20.96
N ALA A 295 17.69 17.31 19.90
CA ALA A 295 17.14 18.68 19.90
C ALA A 295 15.64 18.68 20.21
N MET A 296 14.87 17.78 19.58
CA MET A 296 13.44 17.60 19.87
C MET A 296 13.16 17.26 21.34
N LEU A 297 13.93 16.33 21.95
CA LEU A 297 13.79 15.99 23.37
C LEU A 297 14.11 17.14 24.31
N LEU A 298 15.02 18.03 23.88
CA LEU A 298 15.45 19.21 24.64
C LEU A 298 14.56 20.44 24.38
N GLY A 299 13.64 20.37 23.42
CA GLY A 299 12.77 21.49 23.02
C GLY A 299 13.53 22.64 22.34
N LEU A 300 14.62 22.32 21.64
CA LEU A 300 15.52 23.26 20.95
C LEU A 300 15.22 23.36 19.44
#